data_AF-A0A955GAB0-F1
#
_entry.id   AF-A0A955GAB0-F1
#
_cell.length_a   1.000
_cell.length_b   1.000
_cell.length_c   1.000
_cell.angle_alpha   90.00
_cell.angle_beta   90.00
_cell.angle_gamma   90.00
#
_symmetry.space_group_name_H-M   'P 1'
#
loop_
_entity.id
_entity.type
_entity.pdbx_description
1 polymer ?
#
loop_
_entity_poly.entity_id
_entity_poly.type
_entity_poly.pdbx_seq_one_letter_code
_entity_poly.pdbx_strand_id
1 'polypeptide(L)'
;MPLTTDLIKYIDMQLEHKDIKKALHKERSLPKKIGVDILGVLLIIASGLVGWLPGPGGIPLFLGGLALLASNHEWAERLINSLGHHGNRLSEIIFSEKPRVQLIFDIISFLLFTLSCYVISTTQSTFFKVLFSGLMFTSIWLFIGNRKRLQRISRQIRQKRQK
;
A
#
# COMPACT_ATOMS: atom_id res chain seq x y z
N MET A 1 -31.08 35.82 13.81
CA MET A 1 -30.88 34.36 13.91
C MET A 1 -30.33 33.84 12.58
N PRO A 2 -29.00 33.71 12.42
CA PRO A 2 -28.37 33.30 11.14
C PRO A 2 -28.18 31.78 10.97
N LEU A 3 -28.38 30.96 12.02
CA LEU A 3 -28.03 29.53 11.99
C LEU A 3 -28.85 28.68 11.00
N THR A 4 -30.08 29.08 10.66
CA THR A 4 -30.97 28.25 9.83
C THR A 4 -30.57 28.26 8.36
N THR A 5 -30.07 29.39 7.86
CA THR A 5 -29.71 29.57 6.46
C THR A 5 -28.44 28.80 6.09
N ASP A 6 -27.45 28.78 7.00
CA ASP A 6 -26.19 28.05 6.79
C ASP A 6 -26.41 26.52 6.79
N LEU A 7 -27.30 26.03 7.65
CA LEU A 7 -27.63 24.60 7.75
C LEU A 7 -28.36 24.10 6.50
N ILE A 8 -29.29 24.89 5.98
CA ILE A 8 -30.00 24.58 4.72
C ILE A 8 -29.01 24.55 3.56
N LYS A 9 -28.11 25.54 3.47
CA LYS A 9 -27.08 25.62 2.43
C LYS A 9 -26.11 24.43 2.48
N TYR A 10 -25.76 23.97 3.68
CA TYR A 10 -24.91 22.79 3.86
C TYR A 10 -25.59 21.49 3.40
N ILE A 11 -26.88 21.31 3.75
CA ILE A 11 -27.65 20.13 3.35
C ILE A 11 -27.87 20.10 1.83
N ASP A 12 -28.20 21.25 1.24
CA ASP A 12 -28.41 21.40 -0.21
C ASP A 12 -27.11 21.10 -0.99
N MET A 13 -25.98 21.63 -0.52
CA MET A 13 -24.66 21.35 -1.10
C MET A 13 -24.28 19.87 -1.01
N GLN A 14 -24.66 19.15 0.06
CA GLN A 14 -24.43 17.70 0.19
C GLN A 14 -25.34 16.87 -0.70
N LEU A 15 -26.60 17.29 -0.90
CA LEU A 15 -27.54 16.65 -1.81
C LEU A 15 -27.07 16.78 -3.26
N GLU A 16 -26.70 18.00 -3.68
CA GLU A 16 -26.19 18.27 -5.03
C GLU A 16 -24.94 17.43 -5.36
N HIS A 17 -24.01 17.31 -4.40
CA HIS A 17 -22.80 16.50 -4.57
C HIS A 17 -23.09 15.01 -4.80
N LYS A 18 -24.12 14.46 -4.13
CA LYS A 18 -24.53 13.06 -4.31
C LYS A 18 -25.19 12.86 -5.68
N ASP A 19 -26.03 13.79 -6.10
CA ASP A 19 -26.75 13.70 -7.37
C ASP A 19 -25.83 13.87 -8.57
N ILE A 20 -24.85 14.77 -8.50
CA ILE A 20 -23.81 14.94 -9.54
C ILE A 20 -22.98 13.66 -9.69
N LYS A 21 -22.55 13.03 -8.59
CA LYS A 21 -21.84 11.73 -8.63
C LYS A 21 -22.70 10.67 -9.32
N LYS A 22 -24.01 10.63 -9.01
CA LYS A 22 -24.96 9.67 -9.59
C LYS A 22 -25.15 9.89 -11.09
N ALA A 23 -25.27 11.14 -11.52
CA ALA A 23 -25.41 11.52 -12.93
C ALA A 23 -24.15 11.18 -13.74
N LEU A 24 -22.97 11.52 -13.23
CA LEU A 24 -21.67 11.15 -13.83
C LEU A 24 -21.50 9.62 -13.96
N HIS A 25 -21.99 8.86 -12.99
CA HIS A 25 -21.96 7.39 -13.05
C HIS A 25 -22.97 6.79 -14.02
N LYS A 26 -24.09 7.47 -14.26
CA LYS A 26 -25.14 7.02 -15.18
C LYS A 26 -24.72 7.17 -16.65
N GLU A 27 -23.97 8.23 -16.97
CA GLU A 27 -23.44 8.54 -18.31
C GLU A 27 -22.32 7.61 -18.80
N ARG A 28 -21.65 6.86 -17.90
CA ARG A 28 -20.62 5.91 -18.34
C ARG A 28 -21.25 4.72 -19.07
N SER A 29 -20.86 4.53 -20.33
CA SER A 29 -21.23 3.37 -21.13
C SER A 29 -20.82 2.06 -20.45
N LEU A 30 -21.67 1.02 -20.57
CA LEU A 30 -21.45 -0.31 -19.98
C LEU A 30 -20.03 -0.88 -20.22
N PRO A 31 -19.42 -0.73 -21.42
CA PRO A 31 -18.06 -1.24 -21.66
C PRO A 31 -17.00 -0.58 -20.78
N LYS A 32 -17.15 0.73 -20.50
CA LYS A 32 -16.20 1.46 -19.64
C LYS A 32 -16.32 1.02 -18.19
N LYS A 33 -17.53 0.71 -17.71
CA LYS A 33 -17.75 0.18 -16.35
C LYS A 33 -17.06 -1.17 -16.19
N ILE A 34 -17.32 -2.09 -17.12
CA ILE A 34 -16.71 -3.42 -17.14
C ILE A 34 -15.18 -3.32 -17.24
N GLY A 35 -14.65 -2.44 -18.08
CA GLY A 35 -13.19 -2.25 -18.20
C GLY A 35 -12.53 -1.78 -16.90
N VAL A 36 -13.16 -0.85 -16.18
CA VAL A 36 -12.68 -0.37 -14.87
C VAL A 36 -12.75 -1.47 -13.81
N ASP A 37 -13.81 -2.27 -13.81
CA ASP A 37 -13.97 -3.38 -12.86
C ASP A 37 -12.93 -4.48 -13.11
N ILE A 38 -12.70 -4.85 -14.38
CA ILE A 38 -11.65 -5.80 -14.76
C ILE A 38 -10.28 -5.28 -14.33
N LEU A 39 -9.96 -4.01 -14.60
CA LEU A 39 -8.68 -3.41 -14.18
C LEU A 39 -8.50 -3.42 -12.67
N GLY A 40 -9.53 -3.06 -11.90
CA GLY A 40 -9.42 -3.06 -10.45
C GLY A 40 -9.32 -4.47 -9.85
N VAL A 41 -9.99 -5.48 -10.41
CA VAL A 41 -9.82 -6.89 -10.02
C VAL A 41 -8.42 -7.38 -10.37
N LEU A 42 -7.92 -7.06 -11.57
CA LEU A 42 -6.55 -7.39 -11.97
C LEU A 42 -5.52 -6.75 -11.04
N LEU A 43 -5.74 -5.52 -10.58
CA LEU A 43 -4.86 -4.84 -9.61
C LEU A 43 -4.90 -5.49 -8.22
N ILE A 44 -6.07 -5.97 -7.77
CA ILE A 44 -6.20 -6.72 -6.52
C ILE A 44 -5.48 -8.07 -6.61
N ILE A 45 -5.67 -8.80 -7.71
CA ILE A 45 -4.98 -10.08 -7.96
C ILE A 45 -3.47 -9.84 -8.08
N ALA A 46 -3.07 -8.82 -8.85
CA ALA A 46 -1.68 -8.40 -8.96
C ALA A 46 -1.12 -8.01 -7.59
N SER A 47 -1.90 -7.39 -6.70
CA SER A 47 -1.47 -7.16 -5.33
C SER A 47 -1.30 -8.44 -4.52
N GLY A 48 -2.07 -9.51 -4.77
CA GLY A 48 -1.83 -10.80 -4.13
C GLY A 48 -0.53 -11.44 -4.63
N LEU A 49 -0.28 -11.35 -5.94
CA LEU A 49 0.91 -11.90 -6.60
C LEU A 49 2.19 -11.10 -6.28
N VAL A 50 2.07 -9.77 -6.23
CA VAL A 50 3.13 -8.81 -5.89
C VAL A 50 3.17 -8.55 -4.38
N GLY A 51 2.19 -9.02 -3.61
CA GLY A 51 2.15 -8.91 -2.14
C GLY A 51 3.27 -9.70 -1.46
N TRP A 52 3.82 -10.68 -2.18
CA TRP A 52 5.04 -11.40 -1.80
C TRP A 52 6.33 -10.63 -2.15
N LEU A 53 6.29 -9.54 -2.93
CA LEU A 53 7.45 -8.67 -3.12
C LEU A 53 7.50 -7.67 -1.94
N PRO A 54 8.42 -7.83 -0.97
CA PRO A 54 8.50 -6.95 0.18
C PRO A 54 8.90 -5.52 -0.21
N GLY A 55 7.88 -4.69 -0.39
CA GLY A 55 7.93 -3.25 -0.47
C GLY A 55 6.52 -2.71 -0.21
N PRO A 56 6.34 -1.39 -0.04
CA PRO A 56 5.03 -0.77 0.09
C PRO A 56 4.25 -0.80 -1.25
N GLY A 57 4.46 -1.81 -2.11
CA GLY A 57 3.85 -1.90 -3.44
C GLY A 57 2.50 -2.60 -3.41
N GLY A 58 2.39 -3.71 -2.68
CA GLY A 58 1.14 -4.49 -2.61
C GLY A 58 -0.02 -3.70 -2.01
N ILE A 59 0.16 -3.09 -0.83
CA ILE A 59 -0.93 -2.38 -0.16
C ILE A 59 -1.48 -1.20 -1.00
N PRO A 60 -0.67 -0.31 -1.58
CA PRO A 60 -1.15 0.72 -2.50
C PRO A 60 -1.75 0.16 -3.79
N LEU A 61 -1.25 -0.96 -4.32
CA LEU A 61 -1.82 -1.60 -5.50
C LEU A 61 -3.19 -2.22 -5.20
N PHE A 62 -3.34 -2.85 -4.03
CA PHE A 62 -4.60 -3.36 -3.50
C PHE A 62 -5.60 -2.23 -3.26
N LEU A 63 -5.18 -1.16 -2.57
CA LEU A 63 -6.01 0.01 -2.32
C LEU A 63 -6.37 0.75 -3.62
N GLY A 64 -5.46 0.79 -4.59
CA GLY A 64 -5.71 1.34 -5.92
C GLY A 64 -6.72 0.51 -6.72
N GLY A 65 -6.61 -0.82 -6.67
CA GLY A 65 -7.60 -1.74 -7.26
C GLY A 65 -8.97 -1.60 -6.59
N LEU A 66 -9.01 -1.55 -5.26
CA LEU A 66 -10.24 -1.27 -4.52
C LEU A 66 -10.81 0.11 -4.84
N ALA A 67 -9.98 1.13 -5.02
CA ALA A 67 -10.42 2.48 -5.36
C ALA A 67 -11.06 2.54 -6.76
N LEU A 68 -10.55 1.76 -7.72
CA LEU A 68 -11.17 1.61 -9.03
C LEU A 68 -12.52 0.89 -8.93
N LEU A 69 -12.60 -0.19 -8.14
CA LEU A 69 -13.87 -0.89 -7.89
C LEU A 69 -14.87 0.01 -7.15
N ALA A 70 -14.40 0.82 -6.21
CA ALA A 70 -15.21 1.78 -5.46
C ALA A 70 -15.81 2.87 -6.36
N SER A 71 -15.25 3.09 -7.55
CA SER A 71 -15.92 3.95 -8.54
C SER A 71 -17.28 3.37 -8.91
N ASN A 72 -17.39 2.07 -9.20
CA ASN A 72 -18.65 1.50 -9.68
C ASN A 72 -19.48 0.80 -8.59
N HIS A 73 -18.88 0.48 -7.44
CA HIS A 73 -19.48 -0.38 -6.42
C HIS A 73 -19.35 0.20 -5.01
N GLU A 74 -20.48 0.45 -4.35
CA GLU A 74 -20.51 0.96 -2.97
C GLU A 74 -19.88 0.01 -1.96
N TRP A 75 -19.88 -1.31 -2.21
CA TRP A 75 -19.27 -2.28 -1.29
C TRP A 75 -17.76 -2.08 -1.19
N ALA A 76 -17.09 -1.71 -2.29
CA ALA A 76 -15.65 -1.47 -2.31
C ALA A 76 -15.31 -0.17 -1.58
N GLU A 77 -16.16 0.86 -1.72
CA GLU A 77 -16.04 2.10 -0.94
C GLU A 77 -16.19 1.86 0.56
N ARG A 78 -17.17 1.04 0.97
CA ARG A 78 -17.33 0.60 2.37
C ARG A 78 -16.10 -0.16 2.87
N LEU A 79 -15.50 -1.01 2.04
CA LEU A 79 -14.32 -1.78 2.41
C LEU A 79 -13.08 -0.88 2.62
N ILE A 80 -12.83 0.08 1.73
CA ILE A 80 -11.73 1.06 1.89
C ILE A 80 -11.89 1.85 3.19
N ASN A 81 -13.10 2.32 3.49
CA ASN A 81 -13.38 3.08 4.71
C ASN A 81 -13.14 2.24 5.97
N SER A 82 -13.55 0.97 5.96
CA SER A 82 -13.30 0.02 7.05
C SER A 82 -11.81 -0.28 7.23
N LEU A 83 -11.05 -0.40 6.14
CA LEU A 83 -9.59 -0.57 6.15
C LEU A 83 -8.88 0.67 6.69
N GLY A 84 -9.34 1.87 6.34
CA GLY A 84 -8.79 3.13 6.84
C GLY A 84 -8.90 3.26 8.36
N HIS A 85 -10.03 2.82 8.94
CA HIS A 85 -10.24 2.85 10.39
C HIS A 85 -9.36 1.84 11.16
N HIS A 86 -9.06 0.68 10.56
CA HIS A 86 -8.21 -0.34 11.18
C HIS A 86 -6.72 -0.23 10.80
N GLY A 87 -6.40 0.59 9.79
CA GLY A 87 -5.06 0.71 9.21
C GLY A 87 -3.99 1.25 10.16
N ASN A 88 -4.38 2.03 11.17
CA ASN A 88 -3.43 2.54 12.17
C ASN A 88 -2.67 1.41 12.89
N ARG A 89 -3.33 0.28 13.16
CA ARG A 89 -2.69 -0.87 13.83
C ARG A 89 -1.65 -1.57 12.95
N LEU A 90 -1.92 -1.67 11.65
CA LEU A 90 -0.99 -2.26 10.68
C LEU A 90 0.18 -1.32 10.38
N SER A 91 -0.09 -0.01 10.30
CA SER A 91 0.93 1.02 10.16
C SER A 91 1.88 1.05 11.35
N GLU A 92 1.37 0.94 12.59
CA GLU A 92 2.20 0.92 13.80
C GLU A 92 3.07 -0.33 13.93
N ILE A 93 2.65 -1.46 13.37
CA ILE A 93 3.43 -2.70 13.38
C ILE A 93 4.50 -2.66 12.27
N ILE A 94 4.14 -2.25 11.05
CA ILE A 94 5.05 -2.18 9.90
C ILE A 94 6.07 -1.05 10.04
N PHE A 95 5.68 0.10 10.59
CA PHE A 95 6.53 1.28 10.78
C PHE A 95 6.91 1.53 12.25
N SER A 96 6.87 0.49 13.09
CA SER A 96 7.19 0.62 14.51
C SER A 96 8.59 1.20 14.72
N GLU A 97 8.71 2.28 15.49
CA GLU A 97 10.01 2.93 15.78
C GLU A 97 10.88 2.11 16.76
N LYS A 98 10.35 1.00 17.27
CA LYS A 98 11.01 0.18 18.28
C LYS A 98 12.26 -0.50 17.71
N PRO A 99 13.43 -0.40 18.37
CA PRO A 99 14.68 -0.98 17.87
C PRO A 99 14.64 -2.52 17.77
N ARG A 100 13.84 -3.20 18.60
CA ARG A 100 13.65 -4.66 18.51
C ARG A 100 12.94 -5.09 17.23
N VAL A 101 11.96 -4.30 16.78
CA VAL A 101 11.22 -4.58 15.55
C VAL A 101 12.14 -4.41 14.34
N GLN A 102 12.98 -3.37 14.34
CA GLN A 102 14.00 -3.17 13.31
C GLN A 102 14.99 -4.35 13.21
N LEU A 103 15.42 -4.88 14.36
CA LEU A 103 16.31 -6.05 14.39
C LEU A 103 15.64 -7.30 13.81
N ILE A 104 14.35 -7.52 14.12
CA ILE A 104 13.58 -8.63 13.52
C ILE A 104 13.51 -8.47 12.00
N PHE A 105 13.22 -7.27 11.49
CA PHE A 105 13.21 -7.01 10.05
C PHE A 105 14.58 -7.21 9.39
N ASP A 106 15.67 -6.81 10.06
CA ASP A 106 17.03 -7.04 9.56
C ASP A 106 17.34 -8.55 9.47
N ILE A 107 16.97 -9.34 10.49
CA ILE A 107 17.15 -10.80 10.51
C ILE A 107 16.33 -11.46 9.40
N ILE A 108 15.05 -11.08 9.25
CA ILE A 108 14.18 -11.61 8.21
C ILE A 108 14.76 -11.29 6.83
N SER A 109 15.20 -10.05 6.60
CA SER A 109 15.78 -9.63 5.32
C SER A 109 17.05 -10.42 5.00
N PHE A 110 17.90 -10.67 5.99
CA PHE A 110 19.11 -11.48 5.83
C PHE A 110 18.78 -12.93 5.46
N LEU A 111 17.87 -13.57 6.19
CA LEU A 111 17.42 -14.93 5.89
C LEU A 111 16.81 -15.03 4.49
N LEU A 112 15.99 -14.05 4.11
CA LEU A 112 15.34 -14.01 2.79
C LEU A 112 16.37 -13.86 1.66
N PHE A 113 17.39 -13.03 1.87
CA PHE A 113 18.50 -12.83 0.93
C PHE A 113 19.30 -14.12 0.75
N THR A 114 19.73 -14.76 1.85
CA THR A 114 20.49 -16.02 1.82
C THR A 114 19.70 -17.13 1.13
N LEU A 115 18.41 -17.25 1.46
CA LEU A 115 17.52 -18.23 0.82
C LEU A 115 17.39 -17.97 -0.69
N SER A 116 17.22 -16.71 -1.09
CA SER A 116 17.10 -16.34 -2.50
C SER A 116 18.37 -16.66 -3.28
N CYS A 117 19.55 -16.34 -2.75
CA CYS A 117 20.83 -16.72 -3.36
C CYS A 117 20.98 -18.24 -3.49
N TYR A 118 20.62 -18.99 -2.45
CA TYR A 118 20.70 -20.46 -2.47
C TYR A 118 19.81 -21.07 -3.56
N VAL A 119 18.55 -20.64 -3.65
CA VAL A 119 17.60 -21.17 -4.63
C VAL A 119 18.00 -20.81 -6.07
N ILE A 120 18.47 -19.58 -6.30
CA ILE A 120 18.97 -19.14 -7.61
C ILE A 120 20.16 -20.01 -8.06
N SER A 121 21.04 -20.39 -7.13
CA SER A 121 22.22 -21.20 -7.44
C SER A 121 21.90 -22.68 -7.72
N THR A 122 20.84 -23.21 -7.11
CA THR A 122 20.54 -24.65 -7.16
C THR A 122 19.48 -25.00 -8.22
N THR A 123 18.59 -24.06 -8.55
CA THR A 123 17.44 -24.34 -9.43
C THR A 123 17.76 -24.04 -10.88
N GLN A 124 17.47 -24.97 -11.80
CA GLN A 124 17.68 -24.74 -13.24
C GLN A 124 16.55 -23.96 -13.91
N SER A 125 15.33 -24.08 -13.39
CA SER A 125 14.14 -23.42 -13.95
C SER A 125 14.24 -21.88 -13.92
N THR A 126 14.06 -21.27 -15.08
CA THR A 126 14.06 -19.82 -15.28
C THR A 126 12.97 -19.13 -14.47
N PHE A 127 11.80 -19.76 -14.30
CA PHE A 127 10.70 -19.21 -13.52
C PHE A 127 11.11 -18.94 -12.07
N PHE A 128 11.74 -19.91 -11.41
CA PHE A 128 12.21 -19.75 -10.04
C PHE A 128 13.35 -18.71 -9.94
N LYS A 129 14.27 -18.66 -10.91
CA LYS A 129 15.33 -17.63 -10.91
C LYS A 129 14.75 -16.21 -10.97
N VAL A 130 13.71 -15.98 -11.78
CA VAL A 130 13.03 -14.68 -11.90
C VAL A 130 12.25 -14.33 -10.63
N LEU A 131 11.53 -15.31 -10.05
CA LEU A 131 10.80 -15.10 -8.80
C LEU A 131 11.74 -14.73 -7.64
N PHE A 132 12.85 -15.47 -7.49
CA PHE A 132 13.80 -15.26 -6.39
C PHE A 132 14.74 -14.07 -6.61
N SER A 133 14.97 -13.62 -7.85
CA SER A 133 15.68 -12.35 -8.07
C SER A 133 14.83 -11.17 -7.61
N GLY A 134 13.52 -11.18 -7.82
CA GLY A 134 12.59 -10.21 -7.27
C GLY A 134 12.60 -10.18 -5.73
N LEU A 135 12.69 -11.35 -5.09
CA LEU A 135 12.84 -11.46 -3.64
C LEU A 135 14.17 -10.91 -3.12
N MET A 136 15.24 -11.16 -3.87
CA MET A 136 16.56 -10.65 -3.50
C MET A 136 16.56 -9.12 -3.51
N PHE A 137 16.02 -8.48 -4.55
CA PHE A 137 15.90 -7.01 -4.61
C PHE A 137 15.07 -6.44 -3.47
N THR A 138 13.97 -7.10 -3.11
CA THR A 138 13.09 -6.63 -2.04
C THR A 138 13.68 -6.82 -0.65
N SER A 139 14.49 -7.86 -0.42
CA SER A 139 15.26 -8.00 0.83
C SER A 139 16.29 -6.87 1.01
N ILE A 140 16.98 -6.47 -0.06
CA ILE A 140 17.92 -5.34 -0.05
C ILE A 140 17.16 -4.04 0.21
N TRP A 141 16.01 -3.87 -0.45
CA TRP A 141 15.16 -2.70 -0.25
C TRP A 141 14.65 -2.58 1.19
N LEU A 142 14.20 -3.68 1.80
CA LEU A 142 13.81 -3.71 3.22
C LEU A 142 14.96 -3.30 4.14
N PHE A 143 16.15 -3.83 3.88
CA PHE A 143 17.34 -3.52 4.65
C PHE A 143 17.72 -2.02 4.55
N ILE A 144 17.64 -1.43 3.35
CA ILE A 144 17.91 0.00 3.12
C ILE A 144 16.76 0.88 3.65
N GLY A 145 15.53 0.42 3.53
CA GLY A 145 14.30 1.11 3.92
C GLY A 145 14.26 1.48 5.41
N ASN A 146 15.09 0.85 6.24
CA ASN A 146 15.33 1.20 7.63
C ASN A 146 16.14 2.51 7.80
N ARG A 147 15.70 3.59 7.13
CA ARG A 147 16.39 4.89 7.06
C ARG A 147 16.61 5.55 8.42
N LYS A 148 15.79 5.21 9.44
CA LYS A 148 15.92 5.74 10.81
C LYS A 148 17.18 5.23 11.53
N ARG A 149 17.75 4.07 11.16
CA ARG A 149 19.04 3.60 11.69
C ARG A 149 20.20 4.48 11.23
N LEU A 150 20.23 4.81 9.93
CA LEU A 150 21.25 5.69 9.34
C LEU A 150 21.21 7.10 9.94
N GLN A 151 20.01 7.62 10.23
CA GLN A 151 19.85 8.93 10.89
C GLN A 151 20.35 8.93 12.34
N ARG A 152 20.19 7.82 13.09
CA ARG A 152 20.74 7.72 14.45
C ARG A 152 22.27 7.70 14.45
N ILE A 153 22.85 6.93 13.54
CA ILE A 153 24.32 6.85 13.38
C ILE A 153 24.87 8.21 12.94
N SER A 154 24.23 8.88 11.97
CA SER A 154 24.69 10.19 11.51
C SER A 154 24.62 11.27 12.59
N ARG A 155 23.59 11.26 13.43
CA ARG A 155 23.48 12.15 14.61
C ARG A 155 24.62 11.92 15.60
N GLN A 156 24.96 10.66 15.91
CA GLN A 156 26.06 10.32 16.82
C GLN A 156 27.42 10.76 16.27
N ILE A 157 27.67 10.56 14.98
CA ILE A 157 28.90 10.99 14.31
C ILE A 157 29.02 12.53 14.33
N ARG A 158 27.91 13.24 14.08
CA ARG A 158 27.90 14.71 14.08
C ARG A 158 28.16 15.30 15.47
N GLN A 159 27.64 14.67 16.53
CA GLN A 159 27.93 15.05 17.92
C GLN A 159 29.39 14.83 18.32
N LYS A 160 30.03 13.75 17.83
CA LYS A 160 31.46 13.50 18.08
C LYS A 160 32.39 14.48 17.36
N ARG A 161 31.95 15.08 16.24
CA ARG A 161 32.74 16.08 15.48
C ARG A 161 32.67 17.50 16.07
N GLN A 162 31.74 17.77 17.00
CA GLN A 162 31.55 19.08 17.63
C GLN A 162 32.18 19.16 19.03
N LYS A 163 32.74 18.06 19.54
CA LYS A 163 33.59 18.01 20.72
C LYS A 163 35.05 17.91 20.28
#